data_AF-A0A100W8W1-F1
#
_entry.id   AF-A0A100W8W1-F1
#
_cell.length_a   1.000
_cell.length_b   1.000
_cell.length_c   1.000
_cell.angle_alpha   90.00
_cell.angle_beta   90.00
_cell.angle_gamma   90.00
#
_symmetry.space_group_name_H-M   'P 1'
#
loop_
_entity.id
_entity.type
_entity.pdbx_description
1 polymer ?
#
loop_
_entity_poly.entity_id
_entity_poly.type
_entity_poly.pdbx_seq_one_letter_code
_entity_poly.pdbx_strand_id
1 'polypeptide(L)'
;MFNSPTRINSWEGDFDGQIAPGAFRKSLRERTPKFQFDHGHHPLIGSIPIGMIEDIHEDDRGLYVEARLGEHIIIDLIREAIASGAIDGMSFRFSVVRDEW
;
A
#
# COMPACT_ATOMS: atom_id res chain seq x y z
N MET A 1 -3.55 0.61 10.80
CA MET A 1 -4.67 0.98 11.69
C MET A 1 -4.65 2.47 11.95
N PHE A 2 -5.82 3.08 12.17
CA PHE A 2 -5.92 4.45 12.63
C PHE A 2 -5.54 4.60 14.10
N ASN A 3 -4.95 5.74 14.44
CA ASN A 3 -4.59 6.16 15.79
C ASN A 3 -3.71 5.16 16.56
N SER A 4 -3.04 4.23 15.88
CA SER A 4 -2.08 3.31 16.49
C SER A 4 -0.65 3.70 16.09
N PRO A 5 0.20 4.10 17.05
CA PRO A 5 1.62 4.28 16.79
C PRO A 5 2.23 3.00 16.21
N THR A 6 3.03 3.15 15.17
CA THR A 6 3.74 2.07 14.48
C THR A 6 5.18 2.48 14.29
N ARG A 7 6.11 1.73 14.86
CA ARG A 7 7.53 1.91 14.58
C ARG A 7 7.81 1.48 13.15
N ILE A 8 8.34 2.38 12.35
CA ILE A 8 8.78 2.12 10.98
C ILE A 8 10.30 2.15 10.99
N ASN A 9 10.91 1.03 10.61
CA ASN A 9 12.35 0.93 10.36
C ASN A 9 12.51 0.35 8.94
N SER A 10 12.86 1.21 7.99
CA SER A 10 12.77 0.92 6.56
C SER A 10 13.81 1.74 5.78
N TRP A 11 13.81 1.62 4.45
CA TRP A 11 14.66 2.45 3.60
C TRP A 11 14.28 3.94 3.66
N GLU A 12 13.05 4.26 4.07
CA GLU A 12 12.59 5.63 4.33
C GLU A 12 13.12 6.22 5.66
N GLY A 13 13.73 5.42 6.54
CA GLY A 13 14.28 5.84 7.83
C GLY A 13 13.71 5.09 9.04
N ASP A 14 14.05 5.59 10.24
CA ASP A 14 13.54 5.12 11.54
C ASP A 14 12.69 6.20 12.20
N PHE A 15 11.38 5.96 12.32
CA PHE A 15 10.43 6.90 12.92
C PHE A 15 9.18 6.18 13.43
N ASP A 16 8.47 6.83 14.36
CA ASP A 16 7.14 6.38 14.78
C ASP A 16 6.07 7.08 13.93
N GLY A 17 5.30 6.29 13.19
CA GLY A 17 4.18 6.77 12.37
C GLY A 17 2.85 6.51 13.04
N GLN A 18 1.90 7.44 12.88
CA GLN A 18 0.50 7.23 13.24
C GLN A 18 -0.38 7.76 12.11
N ILE A 19 -1.40 6.99 11.75
CA ILE A 19 -2.33 7.36 10.67
C ILE A 19 -3.60 7.90 11.32
N ALA A 20 -3.97 9.15 11.02
CA ALA A 20 -5.21 9.73 11.51
C ALA A 20 -6.42 9.30 10.64
N PRO A 21 -7.63 9.15 11.22
CA PRO A 21 -8.86 9.04 10.43
C PRO A 21 -8.97 10.22 9.45
N GLY A 22 -9.31 9.95 8.19
CA GLY A 22 -9.39 10.97 7.16
C GLY A 22 -8.09 11.24 6.40
N ALA A 23 -6.97 10.61 6.77
CA ALA A 23 -5.67 10.80 6.12
C ALA A 23 -5.69 10.45 4.61
N PHE A 24 -6.58 9.56 4.16
CA PHE A 24 -6.67 9.11 2.78
C PHE A 24 -7.78 9.81 1.98
N ARG A 25 -8.79 10.39 2.64
CA ARG A 25 -10.00 10.94 1.98
C ARG A 25 -9.74 11.85 0.79
N LYS A 26 -8.79 12.78 0.92
CA LYS A 26 -8.45 13.68 -0.19
C LYS A 26 -7.88 12.89 -1.38
N SER A 27 -6.88 12.06 -1.11
CA SER A 27 -6.20 11.25 -2.12
C SER A 27 -7.18 10.34 -2.85
N LEU A 28 -8.04 9.62 -2.12
CA LEU A 28 -9.01 8.69 -2.70
C LEU A 28 -10.11 9.38 -3.51
N ARG A 29 -10.49 10.61 -3.13
CA ARG A 29 -11.42 11.42 -3.93
C ARG A 29 -10.80 11.90 -5.24
N GLU A 30 -9.50 12.15 -5.25
CA GLU A 30 -8.79 12.71 -6.41
C GLU A 30 -8.29 11.65 -7.38
N ARG A 31 -7.95 10.45 -6.89
CA ARG A 31 -7.46 9.33 -7.73
C ARG A 31 -7.48 7.99 -7.00
N THR A 32 -7.61 6.92 -7.78
CA THR A 32 -7.25 5.58 -7.34
C THR A 32 -5.72 5.41 -7.39
N PRO A 33 -5.06 4.95 -6.31
CA PRO A 33 -3.63 4.68 -6.32
C PRO A 33 -3.30 3.45 -7.19
N LYS A 34 -2.02 3.29 -7.56
CA LYS A 34 -1.54 2.09 -8.25
C LYS A 34 -1.37 0.94 -7.25
N PHE A 35 -1.82 -0.25 -7.60
CA PHE A 35 -1.50 -1.47 -6.86
C PHE A 35 -0.17 -2.04 -7.34
N GLN A 36 0.86 -2.00 -6.50
CA GLN A 36 2.24 -2.32 -6.87
C GLN A 36 2.87 -3.30 -5.89
N PHE A 37 3.85 -4.07 -6.36
CA PHE A 37 4.74 -4.84 -5.51
C PHE A 37 5.99 -4.02 -5.17
N ASP A 38 6.48 -4.15 -3.94
CA ASP A 38 7.72 -3.51 -3.46
C ASP A 38 7.80 -2.00 -3.76
N HIS A 39 6.66 -1.29 -3.64
CA HIS A 39 6.53 0.14 -3.94
C HIS A 39 7.02 0.57 -5.33
N GLY A 40 7.09 -0.38 -6.27
CA GLY A 40 7.59 -0.16 -7.62
C GLY A 40 9.12 -0.21 -7.77
N HIS A 41 9.86 -0.72 -6.78
CA HIS A 41 11.32 -0.84 -6.79
C HIS A 41 11.82 -2.21 -7.26
N HIS A 42 10.92 -3.19 -7.45
CA HIS A 42 11.31 -4.52 -7.91
C HIS A 42 12.03 -4.44 -9.27
N PRO A 43 13.25 -5.00 -9.42
CA PRO A 43 14.12 -4.73 -10.57
C PRO A 43 13.56 -5.21 -11.91
N LEU A 44 12.65 -6.19 -11.91
CA LEU A 44 12.07 -6.73 -13.14
C LEU A 44 10.78 -6.04 -13.59
N ILE A 45 9.92 -5.64 -12.66
CA ILE A 45 8.58 -5.10 -12.99
C ILE A 45 8.44 -3.61 -12.69
N GLY A 46 9.36 -3.05 -11.89
CA GLY A 46 9.37 -1.66 -11.50
C GLY A 46 7.97 -1.17 -11.09
N SER A 47 7.56 -0.05 -11.67
CA SER A 47 6.28 0.60 -11.35
C SER A 47 5.04 0.04 -12.08
N ILE A 48 5.16 -1.07 -12.81
CA ILE A 48 4.03 -1.72 -13.49
C ILE A 48 3.02 -2.20 -12.43
N PRO A 49 1.72 -1.84 -12.53
CA PRO A 49 0.71 -2.34 -11.61
C PRO A 49 0.59 -3.87 -11.64
N ILE A 50 0.45 -4.49 -10.47
CA ILE A 50 0.34 -5.96 -10.33
C ILE A 50 -1.11 -6.46 -10.38
N GLY A 51 -2.07 -5.55 -10.53
CA GLY A 51 -3.49 -5.82 -10.54
C GLY A 51 -4.32 -4.55 -10.58
N MET A 52 -5.62 -4.70 -10.36
CA MET A 52 -6.59 -3.61 -10.32
C MET A 52 -7.25 -3.55 -8.95
N ILE A 53 -7.35 -2.36 -8.38
CA ILE A 53 -8.12 -2.11 -7.16
C ILE A 53 -9.60 -2.09 -7.55
N GLU A 54 -10.41 -2.92 -6.89
CA GLU A 54 -11.85 -3.04 -7.13
C GLU A 54 -12.65 -2.21 -6.11
N ASP A 55 -12.20 -2.15 -4.86
CA ASP A 55 -12.74 -1.26 -3.82
C ASP A 55 -11.61 -0.72 -2.94
N ILE A 56 -11.71 0.55 -2.57
CA ILE A 56 -10.79 1.22 -1.65
C ILE A 56 -11.50 2.36 -0.93
N HIS A 57 -11.55 2.28 0.39
CA HIS A 57 -12.20 3.28 1.22
C HIS A 57 -11.64 3.25 2.64
N GLU A 58 -11.87 4.32 3.40
CA GLU A 58 -11.59 4.30 4.85
C GLU A 58 -12.75 3.64 5.59
N ASP A 59 -12.45 2.77 6.54
CA ASP A 59 -13.41 2.23 7.51
C ASP A 59 -13.10 2.75 8.93
N ASP A 60 -13.71 2.17 9.97
CA ASP A 60 -13.47 2.54 11.36
C ASP A 60 -12.07 2.12 11.87
N ARG A 61 -11.36 1.23 11.16
CA ARG A 61 -10.06 0.66 11.53
C ARG A 61 -8.89 1.24 10.75
N GLY A 62 -9.07 1.64 9.50
CA GLY A 62 -7.99 2.04 8.61
C GLY A 62 -8.43 2.24 7.15
N LEU A 63 -7.50 1.94 6.24
CA LEU A 63 -7.74 1.90 4.81
C LEU A 63 -8.10 0.47 4.41
N TYR A 64 -9.33 0.25 3.99
CA TYR A 64 -9.77 -0.98 3.35
C TYR A 64 -9.31 -1.00 1.88
N VAL A 65 -8.83 -2.16 1.41
CA VAL A 65 -8.42 -2.36 0.02
C VAL A 65 -8.87 -3.76 -0.42
N GLU A 66 -9.63 -3.81 -1.51
CA GLU A 66 -9.93 -5.01 -2.28
C GLU A 66 -9.35 -4.86 -3.68
N ALA A 67 -8.58 -5.84 -4.13
CA ALA A 67 -7.92 -5.79 -5.42
C ALA A 67 -7.82 -7.17 -6.07
N ARG A 68 -7.95 -7.19 -7.39
CA ARG A 68 -7.73 -8.37 -8.22
C ARG A 68 -6.32 -8.34 -8.82
N LEU A 69 -5.52 -9.34 -8.47
CA LEU A 69 -4.22 -9.57 -9.11
C LEU A 69 -4.39 -9.88 -10.60
N GLY A 70 -3.49 -9.35 -11.42
CA GLY A 70 -3.43 -9.63 -12.86
C GLY A 70 -3.13 -11.10 -13.18
N GLU A 71 -3.30 -11.45 -14.45
CA GLU A 71 -3.13 -12.82 -14.97
C GLU A 71 -1.89 -12.86 -15.88
N HIS A 72 -0.71 -13.06 -15.27
CA HIS A 72 0.57 -13.16 -15.97
C HIS A 72 1.60 -13.91 -15.11
N ILE A 73 2.56 -14.59 -15.75
CA ILE A 73 3.50 -15.50 -15.06
C ILE A 73 4.29 -14.85 -13.90
N ILE A 74 4.68 -13.58 -14.03
CA ILE A 74 5.37 -12.86 -12.95
C ILE A 74 4.42 -12.59 -11.76
N ILE A 75 3.13 -12.35 -12.02
CA ILE A 75 2.13 -12.12 -10.98
C ILE A 75 1.79 -13.43 -10.27
N ASP A 76 1.90 -14.58 -10.95
CA ASP A 76 1.69 -15.88 -10.33
C ASP A 76 2.70 -16.18 -9.23
N LEU A 77 3.95 -15.72 -9.36
CA LEU A 77 4.96 -15.80 -8.29
C LEU A 77 4.54 -14.98 -7.06
N ILE A 78 4.00 -13.78 -7.27
CA ILE A 78 3.49 -12.93 -6.17
C ILE A 78 2.26 -13.59 -5.53
N ARG A 79 1.36 -14.15 -6.34
CA ARG A 79 0.16 -14.87 -5.89
C ARG A 79 0.53 -16.07 -5.03
N GLU A 80 1.52 -16.86 -5.43
CA GLU A 80 2.05 -17.99 -4.67
C GLU A 80 2.69 -17.55 -3.35
N ALA A 81 3.49 -16.47 -3.37
CA ALA A 81 4.09 -15.91 -2.16
C ALA A 81 3.03 -15.39 -1.17
N ILE A 82 1.93 -14.80 -1.64
CA ILE A 82 0.78 -14.44 -0.78
C ILE A 82 0.07 -15.70 -0.25
N ALA A 83 -0.21 -16.67 -1.13
CA ALA A 83 -0.94 -17.88 -0.76
C ALA A 83 -0.18 -18.76 0.25
N SER A 84 1.16 -18.77 0.19
CA SER A 84 2.03 -19.46 1.15
C SER A 84 2.25 -18.66 2.45
N GLY A 85 1.84 -17.40 2.50
CA GLY A 85 2.09 -16.49 3.62
C GLY A 85 3.51 -15.93 3.68
N ALA A 86 4.33 -16.13 2.65
CA ALA A 86 5.65 -15.51 2.53
C ALA A 86 5.55 -13.98 2.35
N ILE A 87 4.45 -13.51 1.76
CA ILE A 87 4.01 -12.11 1.82
C ILE A 87 2.81 -12.06 2.76
N ASP A 88 3.01 -11.46 3.93
CA ASP A 88 2.03 -11.40 5.01
C ASP A 88 1.53 -9.98 5.32
N GLY A 89 2.04 -8.97 4.60
CA GLY A 89 1.77 -7.57 4.86
C GLY A 89 1.55 -6.73 3.60
N MET A 90 0.91 -5.59 3.80
CA MET A 90 0.72 -4.55 2.80
C MET A 90 1.05 -3.20 3.42
N SER A 91 1.71 -2.35 2.64
CA SER A 91 2.01 -0.97 2.96
C SER A 91 1.45 -0.04 1.87
N PHE A 92 1.44 1.25 2.16
CA PHE A 92 1.12 2.29 1.17
C PHE A 92 2.26 3.31 1.13
N ARG A 93 2.49 3.86 -0.05
CA ARG A 93 3.42 4.98 -0.23
C ARG A 93 2.64 6.27 -0.39
N PHE A 94 3.16 7.35 0.16
CA PHE A 94 2.58 8.68 0.05
C PHE A 94 3.66 9.73 -0.22
N SER A 95 3.23 10.97 -0.44
CA SER A 95 4.11 12.13 -0.49
C SER A 95 3.56 13.18 0.45
N VAL A 96 4.43 13.80 1.23
CA VAL A 96 4.08 14.88 2.16
C VAL A 96 3.87 16.15 1.33
N VAL A 97 2.64 16.68 1.33
CA VAL A 97 2.28 17.89 0.56
C VAL A 97 2.41 19.16 1.39
N ARG A 98 2.21 19.05 2.71
CA ARG A 98 2.38 20.11 3.71
C ARG A 98 2.90 19.47 4.98
N ASP A 99 3.74 20.21 5.69
CA ASP A 99 4.36 19.78 6.93
C ASP A 99 4.45 20.98 7.88
N GLU A 100 4.28 20.75 9.17
CA GLU A 100 4.37 21.75 10.24
C GLU A 100 5.23 21.17 11.37
N TRP A 101 6.30 21.90 11.72
CA TRP A 101 7.31 21.50 12.72
C TRP A 101 7.20 22.33 13.99
#